data_AF-R9PGR2-F1
#
_entry.id   AF-R9PGR2-F1
#
_cell.length_a   1.000
_cell.length_b   1.000
_cell.length_c   1.000
_cell.angle_alpha   90.00
_cell.angle_beta   90.00
_cell.angle_gamma   90.00
#
_symmetry.space_group_name_H-M   'P 1'
#
loop_
_entity.id
_entity.type
_entity.pdbx_description
1 polymer ?
#
loop_
_entity_poly.entity_id
_entity_poly.type
_entity_poly.pdbx_seq_one_letter_code
_entity_poly.pdbx_strand_id
1 'polypeptide(L)' 'MANGELRISVSDPLSSECAINVYHDKNANGVLDTNWFGIPKEPTGMSNNPKGKFGPPSYQDAKIKLTGQEQVIRIKIEEI' A
#
# COMPACT_ATOMS: atom_id res chain seq x y z
N MET A 1 24.16 -4.63 -4.43
CA MET A 1 22.77 -4.86 -4.85
C MET A 1 21.90 -4.05 -3.90
N ALA A 2 21.20 -3.03 -4.39
CA ALA A 2 20.32 -2.23 -3.54
C ALA A 2 19.19 -3.14 -3.06
N ASN A 3 19.20 -3.47 -1.77
CA ASN A 3 18.08 -3.99 -1.01
C ASN A 3 16.88 -3.07 -1.28
N GLY A 4 15.94 -3.51 -2.12
CA GLY A 4 14.86 -2.70 -2.72
C GLY A 4 13.89 -2.10 -1.69
N GLU A 5 14.35 -1.09 -0.97
CA GLU A 5 13.64 -0.37 0.08
C GLU A 5 13.44 1.08 -0.35
N LEU A 6 12.18 1.50 -0.42
CA LEU A 6 11.80 2.90 -0.61
C LEU A 6 11.37 3.48 0.74
N ARG A 7 11.97 4.61 1.14
CA ARG A 7 11.57 5.39 2.32
C ARG A 7 10.87 6.67 1.86
N ILE A 8 9.68 6.93 2.40
CA ILE A 8 8.87 8.11 2.11
C ILE A 8 8.60 8.83 3.43
N SER A 9 8.76 10.15 3.44
CA SER A 9 8.38 11.01 4.57
C SER A 9 7.18 11.84 4.18
N VAL A 10 6.15 11.85 5.01
CA VAL A 10 4.95 12.67 4.84
C VAL A 10 4.95 13.73 5.93
N SER A 11 4.87 15.00 5.53
CA SER A 11 4.91 16.14 6.46
C SER A 11 3.53 16.77 6.71
N ASP A 12 2.54 16.40 5.91
CA ASP A 12 1.18 16.89 6.06
C ASP A 12 0.52 16.30 7.32
N PRO A 13 -0.35 17.07 8.00
CA PRO A 13 -1.09 16.56 9.15
C PRO A 13 -2.04 15.45 8.71
N LEU A 14 -1.70 14.22 9.10
CA LEU A 14 -2.57 13.05 8.90
C LEU A 14 -3.52 12.90 10.09
N SER A 15 -4.71 12.38 9.80
CA SER A 15 -5.62 11.91 10.84
C SER A 15 -4.95 10.87 11.73
N SER A 16 -5.40 10.73 12.99
CA SER A 16 -4.88 9.73 13.92
C SER A 16 -5.08 8.28 13.43
N GLU A 17 -5.91 8.08 12.43
CA GLU A 17 -6.07 6.80 11.73
C GLU A 17 -6.07 7.05 10.21
N CYS A 18 -5.40 6.17 9.47
CA CYS A 18 -5.37 6.20 8.02
C CYS A 18 -5.11 4.80 7.44
N ALA A 19 -5.25 4.66 6.12
CA ALA A 19 -4.73 3.52 5.38
C ALA A 19 -3.80 4.02 4.28
N ILE A 20 -2.74 3.26 4.00
CA ILE A 20 -1.76 3.56 2.96
C ILE A 20 -1.85 2.45 1.92
N ASN A 21 -2.06 2.83 0.66
CA ASN A 21 -1.93 1.92 -0.48
C ASN A 21 -0.72 2.33 -1.31
N VAL A 22 0.04 1.35 -1.77
CA VAL A 22 1.21 1.53 -2.62
C VAL A 22 1.14 0.52 -3.76
N TYR A 23 1.58 0.93 -4.95
CA TYR A 23 1.77 0.03 -6.07
C TYR A 23 3.07 0.38 -6.79
N HIS A 24 3.70 -0.63 -7.37
CA HIS A 24 4.88 -0.46 -8.19
C HIS A 24 4.45 -0.40 -9.65
N ASP A 25 4.31 0.81 -10.18
CA ASP A 25 4.14 1.07 -11.60
C ASP A 25 5.42 0.64 -12.35
N LYS A 26 5.37 -0.56 -12.94
CA LYS A 26 6.51 -1.19 -13.62
C LYS A 26 6.65 -0.68 -15.04
N ASN A 27 5.57 -0.21 -15.65
CA ASN A 27 5.57 0.23 -17.05
C ASN A 27 5.61 1.76 -17.20
N ALA A 28 5.60 2.49 -16.08
CA ALA A 28 5.73 3.93 -15.97
C ALA A 28 4.60 4.72 -16.66
N ASN A 29 3.37 4.20 -16.64
CA ASN A 29 2.21 4.87 -17.24
C ASN A 29 1.43 5.77 -16.27
N GLY A 30 1.80 5.78 -14.98
CA GLY A 30 1.18 6.60 -13.94
C GLY A 30 -0.19 6.12 -13.47
N VAL A 31 -0.62 4.91 -13.85
CA VAL A 31 -1.90 4.32 -13.43
C VAL A 31 -1.71 2.90 -12.93
N LEU A 32 -2.52 2.49 -11.96
CA LEU A 32 -2.55 1.08 -11.56
C LEU A 32 -3.28 0.27 -12.63
N ASP A 33 -2.52 -0.48 -13.42
CA ASP A 33 -3.11 -1.35 -14.44
C ASP A 33 -3.91 -2.49 -13.83
N THR A 34 -5.10 -2.73 -14.38
CA THR A 34 -5.97 -3.81 -13.95
C THR A 34 -6.44 -4.68 -15.12
N ASN A 35 -6.87 -5.91 -14.82
CA ASN A 35 -7.58 -6.75 -15.79
C ASN A 35 -9.09 -6.43 -15.82
N TRP A 36 -9.85 -7.15 -16.65
CA TRP A 36 -11.29 -6.92 -16.81
C TRP A 36 -12.11 -7.15 -15.52
N PHE A 37 -11.55 -7.85 -14.54
CA PHE A 37 -12.15 -8.08 -13.22
C PHE A 37 -11.65 -7.08 -12.14
N GLY A 38 -10.85 -6.08 -12.54
CA GLY A 38 -10.30 -5.08 -11.63
C GLY A 38 -9.10 -5.58 -10.80
N ILE A 39 -8.54 -6.75 -11.11
CA ILE A 39 -7.37 -7.28 -10.41
C ILE A 39 -6.12 -6.54 -10.90
N PRO A 40 -5.29 -6.01 -9.99
CA PRO A 40 -4.00 -5.39 -10.33
C PRO A 40 -3.12 -6.30 -11.17
N LYS A 41 -2.52 -5.76 -12.23
CA LYS A 41 -1.51 -6.44 -13.05
C LYS A 41 -0.09 -6.17 -12.58
N GLU A 42 0.05 -5.30 -11.59
CA GLU A 42 1.31 -4.84 -11.03
C GLU A 42 1.33 -5.07 -9.53
N PRO A 43 2.51 -5.21 -8.91
CA PRO A 43 2.60 -5.44 -7.48
C PRO A 43 1.95 -4.31 -6.70
N THR A 44 1.08 -4.66 -5.76
CA THR A 44 0.39 -3.72 -4.88
C THR A 44 0.53 -4.15 -3.41
N GLY A 45 0.32 -3.21 -2.50
CA GLY A 45 0.42 -3.43 -1.07
C GLY A 45 -0.41 -2.42 -0.28
N MET A 46 -0.92 -2.85 0.87
CA MET A 46 -1.72 -2.02 1.77
C MET A 46 -1.10 -2.03 3.17
N SER A 47 -1.24 -0.93 3.92
CA SER A 47 -0.91 -0.89 5.34
C SER A 47 -1.64 -2.00 6.11
N ASN A 48 -1.05 -2.46 7.21
CA ASN A 48 -1.49 -3.63 7.98
C ASN A 48 -1.40 -4.99 7.24
N ASN A 49 -0.94 -5.01 5.97
CA ASN A 49 -0.75 -6.23 5.16
C ASN A 49 -1.93 -7.23 5.23
N PRO A 50 -3.19 -6.78 5.04
CA PRO A 50 -4.34 -7.66 5.11
C PRO A 50 -4.30 -8.71 4.02
N LYS A 51 -4.77 -9.92 4.33
CA LYS A 51 -4.93 -10.99 3.35
C LYS A 51 -6.35 -10.96 2.78
N GLY A 52 -6.49 -10.58 1.51
CA GLY A 52 -7.75 -10.73 0.79
C GLY A 52 -8.08 -12.22 0.62
N LYS A 53 -9.24 -12.67 1.12
CA LYS A 53 -9.75 -14.03 0.86
C LYS A 53 -10.86 -14.03 -0.19
N PHE A 54 -11.65 -12.95 -0.23
CA PHE A 54 -12.74 -12.74 -1.18
C PHE A 54 -12.80 -11.26 -1.53
N GLY A 55 -12.21 -10.89 -2.67
CA GLY A 55 -12.12 -9.49 -3.11
C GLY A 55 -11.02 -8.69 -2.39
N PRO A 56 -10.89 -7.40 -2.72
CA PRO A 56 -9.89 -6.52 -2.11
C PRO A 56 -10.17 -6.32 -0.62
N PRO A 57 -9.13 -6.17 0.22
CA PRO A 57 -9.29 -5.80 1.61
C PRO A 57 -10.07 -4.49 1.79
N SER A 58 -10.84 -4.38 2.87
CA SER A 58 -11.55 -3.15 3.21
C SER A 58 -10.60 -2.10 3.80
N TYR A 59 -11.08 -0.85 3.90
CA TYR A 59 -10.37 0.19 4.64
C TYR A 59 -10.07 -0.24 6.08
N GLN A 60 -11.02 -0.89 6.77
CA GLN A 60 -10.82 -1.32 8.15
C GLN A 60 -9.73 -2.40 8.27
N ASP A 61 -9.59 -3.25 7.27
CA ASP A 61 -8.53 -4.27 7.24
C ASP A 61 -7.14 -3.63 7.06
N ALA A 62 -7.06 -2.53 6.33
CA ALA A 62 -5.81 -1.82 6.07
C ALA A 62 -5.49 -0.69 7.06
N LYS A 63 -6.45 -0.28 7.89
CA LYS A 63 -6.33 0.90 8.76
C LYS A 63 -5.23 0.71 9.80
N ILE A 64 -4.39 1.73 9.93
CA ILE A 64 -3.38 1.86 10.99
C ILE A 64 -3.66 3.10 11.83
N LYS A 65 -3.16 3.10 13.07
CA LYS A 65 -3.20 4.26 13.95
C LYS A 65 -1.85 4.96 13.93
N LEU A 66 -1.86 6.27 13.83
CA LEU A 66 -0.67 7.10 13.96
C LEU A 66 -0.52 7.58 15.40
N THR A 67 0.66 7.40 15.98
CA THR A 67 0.96 7.71 17.38
C THR A 67 1.45 9.15 17.60
N GLY A 68 1.66 9.93 16.53
CA GLY A 68 2.28 11.26 16.60
C GLY A 68 3.79 11.24 16.84
N GLN A 69 4.41 10.07 16.84
CA GLN A 69 5.87 9.87 16.88
C GLN A 69 6.35 9.29 15.55
N GLU A 70 7.67 9.18 15.36
CA GLU A 70 8.25 8.46 14.23
C GLU A 70 7.82 6.98 14.27
N GLN A 71 7.36 6.46 13.13
CA GLN A 71 6.81 5.11 13.00
C GLN A 71 7.26 4.53 11.68
N VAL A 72 7.77 3.30 11.72
CA VAL A 72 8.10 2.56 10.51
C VAL A 72 6.93 1.63 10.18
N ILE A 73 6.19 1.97 9.13
CA ILE A 73 5.13 1.13 8.58
C ILE A 73 5.72 0.28 7.45
N ARG A 74 5.79 -1.04 7.66
CA ARG A 74 6.27 -1.98 6.63
C ARG A 74 5.08 -2.48 5.82
N ILE A 75 5.07 -2.13 4.54
CA ILE A 75 4.08 -2.60 3.58
C ILE A 75 4.74 -3.59 2.64
N LYS A 76 4.19 -4.81 2.60
CA LYS A 76 4.59 -5.83 1.64
C LYS A 76 3.86 -5.53 0.33
N ILE A 77 4.61 -5.50 -0.75
CA ILE A 77 4.08 -5.33 -2.10
C ILE A 77 4.23 -6.67 -2.82
N GLU A 78 3.15 -7.19 -3.39
CA GLU A 78 3.12 -8.48 -4.08
C GLU A 78 2.16 -8.47 -5.28
N GLU A 79 2.41 -9.37 -6.22
CA GLU A 79 1.46 -9.64 -7.32
C GLU A 79 0.32 -10.51 -6.80
N ILE A 80 -0.90 -10.24 -7.29
CA ILE A 80 -2.16 -10.89 -6.87
C ILE A 80 -2.63 -11.85 -7.95
#